data_AF-A0A9Q7E9H4-F1
#
_entry.id   AF-A0A9Q7E9H4-F1
#
_cell.length_a   1.000
_cell.length_b   1.000
_cell.length_c   1.000
_cell.angle_alpha   90.00
_cell.angle_beta   90.00
_cell.angle_gamma   90.00
#
_symmetry.space_group_name_H-M   'P 1'
#
loop_
_entity.id
_entity.type
_entity.pdbx_description
1 polymer ?
#
loop_
_entity_poly.entity_id
_entity_poly.type
_entity_poly.pdbx_seq_one_letter_code
_entity_poly.pdbx_strand_id
1 'polypeptide(L)' 'MHFAEQFLKDLQKATSLDQIKWIFDGKKNPSNFRKNMEKAIDKMTFDDDLLLKFGVDDIDELRYLIEINFDKIFKLTN' A
#
# COMPACT_ATOMS: atom_id res chain seq x y z
N MET A 1 -7.92 13.97 -0.06
CA MET A 1 -6.55 13.43 -0.15
C MET A 1 -6.60 12.15 -0.98
N HIS A 2 -5.88 12.10 -2.10
CA HIS A 2 -5.75 10.89 -2.93
C HIS A 2 -4.58 10.03 -2.41
N PHE A 3 -4.61 9.67 -1.12
CA PHE A 3 -3.53 8.90 -0.48
C PHE A 3 -3.29 7.55 -1.19
N ALA A 4 -4.35 6.97 -1.76
CA ALA A 4 -4.30 5.78 -2.59
C ALA A 4 -3.43 5.96 -3.84
N GLU A 5 -3.68 7.01 -4.63
CA GLU A 5 -2.92 7.28 -5.84
C GLU A 5 -1.45 7.56 -5.53
N GLN A 6 -1.19 8.24 -4.41
CA GLN A 6 0.17 8.51 -3.98
C GLN A 6 0.88 7.23 -3.51
N PHE A 7 0.18 6.34 -2.80
CA PHE A 7 0.71 5.03 -2.43
C PHE A 7 1.05 4.18 -3.66
N LEU A 8 0.21 4.17 -4.70
CA LEU A 8 0.49 3.48 -5.96
C LEU A 8 1.73 4.04 -6.66
N LYS A 9 1.88 5.37 -6.70
CA LYS A 9 3.09 6.03 -7.25
C LYS A 9 4.35 5.64 -6.49
N ASP A 10 4.25 5.46 -5.18
CA ASP A 10 5.38 5.05 -4.36
C ASP A 10 5.71 3.57 -4.58
N LEU A 11 4.69 2.71 -4.69
CA LEU A 11 4.83 1.30 -5.09
C LEU A 11 5.56 1.16 -6.43
N GLN A 12 5.19 1.94 -7.45
CA GLN A 12 5.81 1.90 -8.77
C GLN A 12 7.31 2.26 -8.76
N LYS A 13 7.72 3.13 -7.82
CA LYS A 13 9.11 3.59 -7.66
C LYS A 13 9.93 2.69 -6.76
N ALA A 14 9.28 2.01 -5.81
CA ALA A 14 9.95 1.13 -4.88
C ALA A 14 10.45 -0.15 -5.56
N THR A 15 11.52 -0.71 -5.02
CA THR A 15 12.06 -2.02 -5.41
C THR A 15 11.76 -3.10 -4.37
N SER A 16 11.24 -2.71 -3.20
CA SER A 16 10.73 -3.61 -2.17
C SER A 16 9.76 -2.88 -1.23
N LEU A 17 8.89 -3.61 -0.52
CA LEU A 17 7.92 -3.01 0.40
C LEU A 17 8.58 -2.26 1.57
N ASP A 18 9.79 -2.68 1.98
CA ASP A 18 10.53 -2.04 3.09
C ASP A 18 10.96 -0.60 2.79
N GLN A 19 11.01 -0.22 1.51
CA GLN A 19 11.28 1.15 1.06
C GLN A 19 10.06 2.06 1.19
N ILE A 20 8.86 1.48 1.33
CA ILE A 20 7.61 2.22 1.42
C ILE A 20 7.24 2.34 2.89
N LYS A 21 7.51 3.52 3.47
CA LYS A 21 7.16 3.85 4.85
C LYS A 21 6.32 5.10 4.89
N TRP A 22 5.05 4.92 5.15
CA TRP A 22 4.07 5.97 5.30
C TRP A 22 3.79 6.23 6.77
N ILE A 23 4.00 7.47 7.19
CA ILE A 23 3.69 7.92 8.55
C ILE A 23 2.38 8.70 8.48
N PHE A 24 1.34 8.17 9.12
CA PHE A 24 0.03 8.79 9.21
C PHE A 24 -0.23 9.31 10.62
N ASP A 25 -0.65 10.57 10.70
CA ASP A 25 -1.17 11.15 11.93
C ASP A 25 -2.57 10.57 12.21
N GLY A 26 -2.67 9.69 13.22
CA GLY A 26 -3.90 9.04 13.63
C GLY A 26 -4.96 10.02 14.16
N LYS A 27 -4.57 11.24 14.55
CA LYS A 27 -5.53 12.31 14.93
C LYS A 27 -6.15 12.99 13.71
N LYS A 28 -5.47 12.97 12.56
CA LYS A 28 -5.95 13.52 11.28
C LYS A 28 -6.62 12.49 10.39
N ASN A 29 -6.44 11.21 10.67
CA ASN A 29 -6.99 10.11 9.89
C ASN A 29 -8.18 9.49 10.63
N PRO A 30 -9.37 9.37 10.00
CA PRO A 30 -10.55 8.82 10.66
C PRO A 30 -10.33 7.36 11.09
N SER A 31 -11.12 6.90 12.05
CA SER A 31 -11.16 5.54 12.63
C SER A 31 -11.23 4.37 11.63
N ASN A 32 -11.34 4.65 10.33
CA ASN A 32 -11.45 3.68 9.24
C ASN A 32 -10.26 3.70 8.26
N PHE A 33 -9.09 4.25 8.63
CA PHE A 33 -7.93 4.34 7.73
C PHE A 33 -7.55 3.00 7.08
N ARG A 34 -7.37 1.93 7.87
CA ARG A 34 -7.04 0.58 7.35
C ARG A 34 -8.05 0.12 6.30
N LYS A 35 -9.34 0.16 6.65
CA LYS A 35 -10.45 -0.20 5.76
C LYS A 35 -10.49 0.65 4.48
N ASN A 36 -10.13 1.92 4.57
CA ASN A 36 -10.08 2.81 3.41
C ASN A 36 -8.89 2.50 2.51
N MET A 37 -7.73 2.12 3.08
CA MET A 37 -6.56 1.70 2.32
C MET A 37 -6.77 0.34 1.64
N GLU A 38 -7.28 -0.65 2.36
CA GLU A 38 -7.62 -1.97 1.79
C GLU A 38 -8.56 -1.80 0.58
N LYS A 39 -9.67 -1.06 0.76
CA LYS A 39 -10.58 -0.75 -0.35
C LYS A 39 -9.95 0.01 -1.52
N ALA A 40 -8.91 0.79 -1.25
CA ALA A 40 -8.21 1.51 -2.30
C ALA A 40 -7.28 0.56 -3.08
N ILE A 41 -6.55 -0.29 -2.37
CA ILE A 41 -5.67 -1.34 -2.92
C ILE A 41 -6.48 -2.33 -3.76
N ASP A 42 -7.68 -2.73 -3.30
CA ASP A 42 -8.59 -3.60 -4.05
C ASP A 42 -9.01 -2.99 -5.40
N LYS A 43 -9.07 -1.67 -5.50
CA LYS A 43 -9.48 -0.96 -6.71
C LYS A 43 -8.31 -0.61 -7.63
N MET A 44 -7.08 -0.80 -7.18
CA MET A 44 -5.92 -0.54 -8.01
C MET A 44 -5.78 -1.60 -9.08
N THR A 45 -5.51 -1.14 -10.31
CA THR A 45 -4.97 -1.96 -11.37
C THR A 45 -3.44 -1.89 -11.28
N PHE A 46 -2.79 -3.04 -11.29
CA PHE A 46 -1.34 -3.13 -11.33
C PHE A 46 -0.92 -3.69 -12.68
N ASP A 47 0.29 -3.33 -13.12
CA ASP A 47 0.90 -3.86 -14.34
C ASP A 47 1.85 -5.01 -14.01
N ASP A 48 2.16 -5.83 -15.02
CA ASP A 48 3.04 -7.00 -14.88
C ASP A 48 4.44 -6.61 -14.40
N ASP A 49 4.93 -5.42 -14.78
CA ASP A 49 6.21 -4.88 -14.34
C ASP A 49 6.26 -4.67 -12.82
N LEU A 50 5.14 -4.24 -12.22
CA LEU A 50 5.03 -4.13 -10.78
C LEU A 50 5.02 -5.50 -10.12
N LEU A 51 4.26 -6.45 -10.64
CA LEU A 51 4.21 -7.82 -10.10
C LEU A 51 5.61 -8.45 -10.09
N LEU A 52 6.35 -8.33 -11.20
CA LEU A 52 7.73 -8.79 -11.34
C LEU A 52 8.68 -8.15 -10.33
N LYS A 53 8.53 -6.85 -10.05
CA LYS A 53 9.36 -6.15 -9.04
C LYS A 53 9.17 -6.69 -7.64
N PHE A 54 7.95 -7.07 -7.30
CA PHE A 54 7.62 -7.61 -5.97
C PHE A 54 7.73 -9.14 -5.91
N GLY A 55 8.06 -9.79 -7.03
CA GLY A 55 8.26 -11.24 -7.10
C GLY A 55 7.00 -12.04 -6.87
N VAL A 56 5.87 -11.54 -7.38
CA VAL A 56 4.54 -12.15 -7.28
C VAL A 56 3.99 -12.46 -8.66
N ASP A 57 3.17 -13.49 -8.77
CA ASP A 57 2.65 -13.99 -10.05
C ASP A 57 1.36 -13.28 -10.48
N ASP A 58 0.60 -12.74 -9.52
CA ASP A 58 -0.64 -12.04 -9.79
C ASP A 58 -0.93 -10.89 -8.80
N ILE A 59 -1.99 -10.15 -9.15
CA ILE A 59 -2.48 -9.01 -8.38
C ILE A 59 -2.93 -9.37 -6.96
N ASP A 60 -3.52 -10.55 -6.77
CA ASP A 60 -4.07 -10.96 -5.48
C ASP A 60 -2.93 -11.33 -4.53
N GLU A 61 -1.84 -11.91 -5.04
CA GLU A 61 -0.59 -12.09 -4.27
C GLU A 61 0.04 -10.75 -3.86
N LEU A 62 0.09 -9.76 -4.76
CA LEU A 62 0.59 -8.43 -4.41
C LEU A 62 -0.26 -7.77 -3.30
N ARG A 63 -1.58 -7.88 -3.42
CA ARG A 63 -2.52 -7.36 -2.40
C ARG A 63 -2.28 -8.03 -1.06
N TYR A 64 -2.21 -9.36 -1.05
CA TYR A 64 -1.91 -10.14 0.14
C TYR A 64 -0.57 -9.72 0.77
N LEU A 65 0.47 -9.52 -0.04
CA LEU A 65 1.79 -9.07 0.42
C LEU A 65 1.72 -7.71 1.12
N ILE A 66 0.94 -6.76 0.58
CA ILE A 66 0.73 -5.43 1.17
C ILE A 66 -0.07 -5.56 2.47
N GLU A 67 -1.10 -6.40 2.52
CA GLU A 67 -1.94 -6.61 3.70
C GLU A 67 -1.17 -7.20 4.87
N ILE A 68 -0.37 -8.25 4.65
CA ILE A 68 0.44 -8.86 5.71
C ILE A 68 1.58 -7.96 6.19
N ASN A 69 2.01 -7.01 5.37
CA ASN A 69 3.01 -5.99 5.73
C ASN A 69 2.40 -4.63 6.07
N PHE A 70 1.07 -4.55 6.24
CA PHE A 70 0.36 -3.28 6.39
C PHE A 70 0.94 -2.42 7.51
N ASP A 71 1.16 -2.99 8.69
CA ASP A 71 1.68 -2.25 9.85
C ASP A 71 3.17 -1.86 9.71
N LYS A 72 3.91 -2.52 8.81
CA LYS A 72 5.29 -2.14 8.49
C LYS A 72 5.33 -0.98 7.51
N ILE A 73 4.42 -0.99 6.54
CA ILE A 73 4.28 0.04 5.50
C ILE A 73 3.64 1.30 6.09
N PHE A 74 2.55 1.14 6.83
CA PHE A 74 1.72 2.21 7.37
C PHE A 74 1.90 2.32 8.87
N LYS A 75 2.73 3.29 9.29
CA LYS A 75 2.90 3.62 10.70
C LYS A 75 1.92 4.69 11.12
N LEU A 76 1.04 4.35 12.06
CA LEU A 76 0.17 5.31 12.72
C LEU A 76 0.93 5.97 13.88
N THR A 77 1.04 7.29 13.83
CA THR A 77 1.61 8.10 14.92
C THR A 77 0.51 8.92 15.58
N ASN A 78 0.56 9.03 16.91
CA ASN A 78 -0.37 9.81 17.73
C ASN A 78 0.07 11.26 17.91
#